data_AF-A0A5D2QRY1-F1
#
_entry.id   AF-A0A5D2QRY1-F1
#
_cell.length_a   1.000
_cell.length_b   1.000
_cell.length_c   1.000
_cell.angle_alpha   90.00
_cell.angle_beta   90.00
_cell.angle_gamma   90.00
#
_symmetry.space_group_name_H-M   'P 1'
#
loop_
_entity.id
_entity.type
_entity.pdbx_description
1 polymer ?
#
loop_
_entity_poly.entity_id
_entity_poly.type
_entity_poly.pdbx_seq_one_letter_code
_entity_poly.pdbx_strand_id
1 'polypeptide(L)'
;MKIHEVWVVKRIIWYQILYQGYCTFSSLPSFNSVQVNFIPNPKMASPICFYFLFLSLLSQTQLSFSTTYTPIDHGRPLVTSIADVHDLLPKYGLPKGIVPNNVKSYTLSSTGDFTIELESTCYVQFDDLVYYDKTISGKLSYGAVHDVFGIQAKKLFLWLPVTGIEVNGKSGMVQFFVGAFSKEFPAVQFEDIPV
;
A
#
# COMPACT_ATOMS: atom_id res chain seq x y z
N MET A 1 -6.37 -5.59 23.82
CA MET A 1 -5.81 -6.29 22.64
C MET A 1 -6.59 -7.59 22.43
N LYS A 2 -7.19 -7.82 21.27
CA LYS A 2 -8.09 -8.96 21.05
C LYS A 2 -7.27 -10.22 20.76
N ILE A 3 -7.60 -11.36 21.38
CA ILE A 3 -6.90 -12.66 21.19
C ILE A 3 -6.78 -13.05 19.71
N HIS A 4 -7.78 -12.68 18.91
CA HIS A 4 -7.81 -12.91 17.47
C HIS A 4 -6.66 -12.23 16.72
N GLU A 5 -6.28 -11.01 17.12
CA GLU A 5 -5.18 -10.27 16.47
C GLU A 5 -3.84 -10.96 16.70
N VAL A 6 -3.63 -11.52 17.89
CA VAL A 6 -2.41 -12.25 18.25
C VAL A 6 -2.24 -13.49 17.39
N TRP A 7 -3.33 -14.23 17.12
CA TRP A 7 -3.28 -15.45 16.32
C TRP A 7 -2.97 -15.17 14.85
N VAL A 8 -3.58 -14.13 14.28
CA VAL A 8 -3.32 -13.72 12.89
C VAL A 8 -1.90 -13.16 12.74
N VAL A 9 -1.41 -12.35 13.69
CA VAL A 9 -0.01 -11.89 13.67
C VAL A 9 0.96 -13.07 13.77
N LYS A 10 0.73 -14.03 14.67
CA LYS A 10 1.54 -15.26 14.73
C LYS A 10 1.53 -16.02 13.41
N ARG A 11 0.38 -16.10 12.74
CA ARG A 11 0.25 -16.75 11.42
C ARG A 11 1.05 -16.00 10.34
N ILE A 12 0.98 -14.67 10.31
CA ILE A 12 1.75 -13.84 9.37
C ILE A 12 3.25 -13.99 9.63
N ILE A 13 3.69 -13.90 10.90
CA ILE A 13 5.09 -14.14 11.28
C ILE A 13 5.54 -15.52 10.83
N TRP A 14 4.72 -16.55 11.05
CA TRP A 14 5.05 -17.92 10.66
C TRP A 14 5.16 -18.08 9.13
N TYR A 15 4.26 -17.49 8.35
CA TYR A 15 4.36 -17.45 6.89
C TYR A 15 5.61 -16.70 6.41
N GLN A 16 5.94 -15.57 7.03
CA GLN A 16 7.11 -14.77 6.65
C GLN A 16 8.42 -15.50 6.96
N ILE A 17 8.49 -16.22 8.10
CA ILE A 17 9.65 -17.08 8.44
C ILE A 17 9.78 -18.23 7.43
N LEU A 18 8.67 -18.86 7.04
CA LEU A 18 8.72 -19.91 6.02
C LEU A 18 9.16 -19.35 4.66
N TYR A 19 8.56 -18.25 4.17
CA TYR A 19 8.91 -17.69 2.87
C TYR A 19 10.31 -17.05 2.81
N GLN A 20 10.75 -16.35 3.86
CA GLN A 20 12.11 -15.80 3.91
C GLN A 20 13.16 -16.88 4.17
N GLY A 21 12.81 -18.00 4.82
CA GLY A 21 13.67 -19.17 4.95
C GLY A 21 13.95 -19.91 3.63
N TYR A 22 13.16 -19.67 2.58
CA TYR A 22 13.41 -20.21 1.23
C TYR A 22 14.12 -19.21 0.29
N CYS A 23 14.39 -17.96 0.72
CA CYS A 23 14.97 -16.92 -0.14
C CYS A 23 16.12 -16.11 0.51
N THR A 24 16.94 -16.71 1.37
CA THR A 24 18.19 -16.08 1.83
C THR A 24 19.42 -16.97 1.63
N PHE A 25 20.09 -16.87 0.47
CA PHE A 25 21.55 -16.86 0.36
C PHE A 25 22.00 -16.40 -1.03
N SER A 26 22.10 -15.08 -1.25
CA SER A 26 23.03 -14.50 -2.22
C SER A 26 23.19 -12.99 -2.00
N SER A 27 23.79 -12.60 -0.88
CA SER A 27 24.50 -11.31 -0.78
C SER A 27 25.99 -11.55 -1.03
N LEU A 28 26.52 -10.84 -2.04
CA LEU A 28 27.90 -10.79 -2.57
C LEU A 28 29.01 -10.67 -1.50
N PRO A 29 30.26 -11.05 -1.83
CA PRO A 29 31.22 -10.04 -2.30
C PRO A 29 32.07 -10.45 -3.53
N SER A 30 32.52 -9.42 -4.24
CA SER A 30 33.48 -9.42 -5.36
C SER A 30 34.66 -10.40 -5.20
N PHE A 31 34.92 -11.27 -6.18
CA PHE A 31 36.26 -11.77 -6.53
C PHE A 31 36.30 -12.31 -7.98
N ASN A 32 37.47 -12.17 -8.59
CA ASN A 32 37.86 -12.32 -10.01
C ASN A 32 37.23 -13.43 -10.86
N SER A 33 37.19 -13.14 -12.17
CA SER A 33 36.89 -14.04 -13.29
C SER A 33 37.40 -15.47 -13.11
N VAL A 34 36.49 -16.39 -12.79
CA VAL A 34 36.62 -17.82 -13.08
C VAL A 34 35.32 -18.23 -13.76
N GLN A 35 35.42 -18.62 -15.03
CA GLN A 35 34.31 -19.22 -15.78
C GLN A 35 34.07 -20.62 -15.20
N VAL A 36 33.15 -20.73 -14.23
CA VAL A 36 32.66 -22.02 -13.76
C VAL A 36 31.54 -22.45 -14.71
N ASN A 37 31.86 -23.37 -15.62
CA ASN A 37 30.87 -24.03 -16.46
C ASN A 37 29.86 -24.75 -15.55
N PHE A 38 28.64 -24.23 -15.48
CA PHE A 38 27.52 -24.92 -14.87
C PHE A 38 27.09 -26.06 -15.80
N ILE A 39 27.49 -27.28 -15.43
CA ILE A 39 26.89 -28.50 -15.95
C ILE A 39 25.52 -28.63 -15.26
N PRO A 40 24.38 -28.48 -15.95
CA PRO A 40 23.08 -28.72 -15.33
C PRO A 40 22.97 -30.21 -15.00
N ASN A 41 22.92 -30.54 -13.72
CA ASN A 41 22.67 -31.89 -13.24
C ASN A 41 21.20 -32.25 -13.49
N PRO A 42 20.88 -33.26 -14.32
CA PRO A 42 19.52 -33.54 -14.73
C PRO A 42 18.85 -34.46 -13.72
N LYS A 43 18.59 -33.97 -12.49
CA LYS A 43 17.72 -34.70 -11.56
C LYS A 43 16.78 -33.74 -10.85
N MET A 44 15.51 -33.94 -11.20
CA MET A 44 14.30 -33.47 -10.49
C MET A 44 13.91 -32.02 -10.80
N ALA A 45 13.52 -31.78 -12.06
CA ALA A 45 12.51 -30.78 -12.34
C ALA A 45 11.22 -31.19 -11.61
N SER A 46 10.92 -30.47 -10.53
CA SER A 46 9.72 -30.70 -9.72
C SER A 46 8.46 -30.50 -10.56
N PRO A 47 7.47 -31.41 -10.52
CA PRO A 47 6.24 -31.32 -11.32
C PRO A 47 5.38 -30.08 -10.98
N ILE A 48 5.69 -29.41 -9.87
CA ILE A 48 5.01 -28.20 -9.41
C ILE A 48 5.36 -26.99 -10.30
N CYS A 49 6.61 -26.87 -10.78
CA CYS A 49 7.00 -25.78 -11.68
C CYS A 49 6.34 -25.89 -13.06
N PHE A 50 6.15 -27.12 -13.56
CA PHE A 50 5.43 -27.35 -14.81
C PHE A 50 3.95 -26.97 -14.69
N TYR A 51 3.33 -27.17 -13.53
CA TYR A 51 1.94 -26.76 -13.29
C TYR A 51 1.77 -25.23 -13.31
N PHE A 52 2.70 -24.47 -12.72
CA PHE A 52 2.67 -23.00 -12.77
C PHE A 52 2.92 -22.45 -14.19
N LEU A 53 3.84 -23.07 -14.95
CA LEU A 53 4.02 -22.72 -16.37
C LEU A 53 2.78 -23.06 -17.21
N PHE A 54 2.13 -24.20 -16.96
CA PHE A 54 0.91 -24.60 -17.65
C PHE A 54 -0.30 -23.71 -17.34
N LEU A 55 -0.44 -23.26 -16.08
CA LEU A 55 -1.47 -22.29 -15.68
C LEU A 55 -1.27 -20.92 -16.34
N SER A 56 -0.01 -20.48 -16.52
CA SER A 56 0.28 -19.23 -17.25
C SER A 56 -0.10 -19.32 -18.74
N LEU A 57 0.03 -20.50 -19.35
CA LEU A 57 -0.33 -20.74 -20.76
C LEU A 57 -1.84 -20.72 -20.99
N LEU A 58 -2.64 -21.16 -20.00
CA LEU A 58 -4.10 -21.16 -20.07
C LEU A 58 -4.72 -19.75 -19.90
N SER A 59 -3.97 -18.77 -19.39
CA SER A 59 -4.47 -17.40 -19.19
C SER A 59 -4.41 -16.52 -20.44
N GLN A 60 -3.82 -16.99 -21.55
CA GLN A 60 -3.61 -16.15 -22.75
C GLN A 60 -4.71 -16.27 -23.81
N THR A 61 -5.84 -16.93 -23.52
CA THR A 61 -7.01 -16.92 -24.43
C THR A 61 -7.86 -15.66 -24.23
N GLN A 62 -7.41 -14.58 -24.88
CA GLN A 62 -8.17 -13.49 -25.51
C GLN A 62 -9.32 -12.80 -24.74
N LEU A 63 -9.09 -11.54 -24.36
CA LEU A 63 -10.10 -10.48 -24.46
C LEU A 63 -9.48 -9.28 -25.15
N SER A 64 -9.53 -9.27 -26.48
CA SER A 64 -9.23 -8.09 -27.30
C SER A 64 -10.49 -7.21 -27.35
N PHE A 65 -10.65 -6.33 -26.37
CA PHE A 65 -11.60 -5.22 -26.45
C PHE A 65 -10.97 -4.07 -27.24
N SER A 66 -11.32 -3.97 -28.53
CA SER A 66 -11.00 -2.80 -29.34
C SER A 66 -11.93 -1.67 -28.93
N THR A 67 -11.40 -0.69 -28.19
CA THR A 67 -12.12 0.57 -27.94
C THR A 67 -11.46 1.63 -28.81
N THR A 68 -12.23 2.15 -29.77
CA THR A 68 -11.87 3.32 -30.56
C THR A 68 -11.63 4.51 -29.64
N TYR A 69 -10.36 4.83 -29.38
CA TYR A 69 -9.94 6.08 -28.74
C TYR A 69 -10.09 7.22 -29.76
N THR A 70 -11.06 8.09 -29.50
CA THR A 70 -11.09 9.43 -30.08
C THR A 70 -10.12 10.30 -29.29
N PRO A 71 -9.26 11.11 -29.93
CA PRO A 71 -8.37 12.00 -29.21
C PRO A 71 -9.18 13.22 -28.78
N ILE A 72 -9.63 13.23 -27.53
CA ILE A 72 -10.17 14.44 -26.89
C ILE A 72 -9.22 14.88 -25.78
N ASP A 73 -8.44 15.87 -26.20
CA ASP A 73 -8.15 17.12 -25.50
C ASP A 73 -7.36 17.06 -24.19
N HIS A 74 -6.37 17.94 -24.13
CA HIS A 74 -5.46 18.15 -23.02
C HIS A 74 -6.22 18.72 -21.80
N GLY A 75 -6.87 17.83 -21.06
CA GLY A 75 -7.33 18.05 -19.70
C GLY A 75 -6.13 18.19 -18.78
N ARG A 76 -5.54 19.39 -18.77
CA ARG A 76 -4.66 19.94 -17.74
C ARG A 76 -4.90 19.26 -16.40
N PRO A 77 -3.89 18.64 -15.75
CA PRO A 77 -4.00 18.24 -14.36
C PRO A 77 -4.51 19.47 -13.63
N LEU A 78 -5.65 19.34 -12.98
CA LEU A 78 -6.23 20.42 -12.23
C LEU A 78 -5.30 20.68 -11.04
N VAL A 79 -4.25 21.47 -11.27
CA VAL A 79 -3.54 22.24 -10.26
C VAL A 79 -4.56 23.30 -9.87
N THR A 80 -5.56 22.89 -9.09
CA THR A 80 -6.42 23.84 -8.41
C THR A 80 -5.47 24.59 -7.49
N SER A 81 -5.26 25.88 -7.73
CA SER A 81 -4.62 26.76 -6.75
C SER A 81 -5.57 27.04 -5.58
N ILE A 82 -6.12 26.00 -4.96
CA ILE A 82 -7.04 26.13 -3.83
C ILE A 82 -6.69 25.05 -2.82
N ALA A 83 -5.97 25.51 -1.79
CA ALA A 83 -5.97 24.95 -0.45
C ALA A 83 -5.19 23.64 -0.29
N ASP A 84 -4.62 23.49 0.89
CA ASP A 84 -3.74 22.40 1.28
C ASP A 84 -4.44 21.03 1.10
N VAL A 85 -3.71 19.92 1.03
CA VAL A 85 -4.35 18.58 1.06
C VAL A 85 -5.18 18.41 2.34
N HIS A 86 -4.78 19.07 3.42
CA HIS A 86 -5.51 19.14 4.67
C HIS A 86 -6.87 19.85 4.56
N ASP A 87 -7.05 20.72 3.57
CA ASP A 87 -8.32 21.40 3.28
C ASP A 87 -9.20 20.60 2.29
N LEU A 88 -8.59 19.69 1.53
CA LEU A 88 -9.27 18.78 0.62
C LEU A 88 -9.97 17.64 1.38
N LEU A 89 -9.27 17.00 2.32
CA LEU A 89 -9.77 15.82 3.04
C LEU A 89 -11.15 16.06 3.72
N PRO A 90 -11.40 17.19 4.43
CA PRO A 90 -12.69 17.45 5.04
C PRO A 90 -13.84 17.57 4.03
N LYS A 91 -13.57 18.02 2.80
CA LYS A 91 -14.59 18.09 1.73
C LYS A 91 -15.05 16.71 1.27
N TYR A 92 -14.21 15.70 1.46
CA TYR A 92 -14.52 14.30 1.25
C TYR A 92 -14.94 13.61 2.55
N GLY A 93 -15.24 14.33 3.62
CA GLY A 93 -15.68 13.76 4.90
C GLY A 93 -14.58 13.02 5.66
N LEU A 94 -13.30 13.26 5.33
CA LEU A 94 -12.14 12.68 6.02
C LEU A 94 -11.50 13.70 6.96
N PRO A 95 -11.01 13.28 8.14
CA PRO A 95 -10.21 14.14 9.02
C PRO A 95 -8.92 14.64 8.35
N LYS A 96 -8.54 15.89 8.65
CA LYS A 96 -7.34 16.52 8.07
C LYS A 96 -6.02 15.93 8.59
N GLY A 97 -6.01 15.37 9.81
CA GLY A 97 -4.84 14.82 10.49
C GLY A 97 -4.46 13.40 10.10
N ILE A 98 -5.11 12.81 9.08
CA ILE A 98 -4.72 11.51 8.53
C ILE A 98 -3.38 11.59 7.78
N VAL A 99 -3.09 12.76 7.20
CA VAL A 99 -1.87 13.03 6.43
C VAL A 99 -0.96 13.93 7.28
N PRO A 100 0.36 13.69 7.31
CA PRO A 100 1.30 14.57 8.00
C PRO A 100 1.42 15.94 7.34
N ASN A 101 1.92 16.94 8.08
CA ASN A 101 2.12 18.31 7.60
C ASN A 101 3.17 18.46 6.48
N ASN A 102 4.06 17.49 6.29
CA ASN A 102 5.23 17.59 5.43
C ASN A 102 4.92 17.33 3.94
N VAL A 103 3.77 17.81 3.49
CA VAL A 103 3.26 17.63 2.12
C VAL A 103 3.92 18.64 1.20
N LYS A 104 4.61 18.13 0.18
CA LYS A 104 5.24 18.92 -0.87
C LYS A 104 4.26 19.27 -1.99
N SER A 105 3.47 18.28 -2.42
CA SER A 105 2.45 18.48 -3.46
C SER A 105 1.44 17.33 -3.45
N TYR A 106 0.29 17.54 -4.07
CA TYR A 106 -0.68 16.47 -4.29
C TYR A 106 -1.34 16.59 -5.67
N THR A 107 -1.83 15.47 -6.19
CA THR A 107 -2.65 15.38 -7.39
C THR A 107 -3.90 14.59 -7.08
N LEU A 108 -5.01 14.98 -7.70
CA LEU A 108 -6.28 14.27 -7.62
C LEU A 108 -6.92 14.20 -9.01
N SER A 109 -7.19 12.99 -9.47
CA SER A 109 -7.92 12.71 -10.70
C SER A 109 -9.44 12.87 -10.51
N SER A 110 -10.16 13.10 -11.60
CA SER A 110 -11.63 13.10 -11.61
C SER A 110 -12.24 11.75 -11.21
N THR A 111 -11.48 10.67 -11.39
CA THR A 111 -11.83 9.29 -10.99
C THR A 111 -11.64 9.02 -9.49
N GLY A 112 -11.05 9.96 -8.75
CA GLY A 112 -10.73 9.84 -7.33
C GLY A 112 -9.34 9.29 -7.04
N ASP A 113 -8.56 8.91 -8.06
CA ASP A 113 -7.18 8.47 -7.86
C ASP A 113 -6.32 9.67 -7.42
N PHE A 114 -5.60 9.53 -6.31
CA PHE A 114 -4.76 10.58 -5.75
C PHE A 114 -3.32 10.13 -5.57
N THR A 115 -2.42 11.10 -5.63
CA THR A 115 -1.02 10.93 -5.26
C THR A 115 -0.58 12.12 -4.41
N ILE A 116 0.04 11.86 -3.26
CA ILE A 116 0.62 12.86 -2.38
C ILE A 116 2.13 12.64 -2.37
N GLU A 117 2.89 13.71 -2.61
CA GLU A 117 4.34 13.72 -2.41
C GLU A 117 4.67 14.46 -1.12
N LEU A 118 5.39 13.78 -0.23
CA LEU A 118 5.96 14.39 0.96
C LEU A 118 7.37 14.92 0.68
N GLU A 119 7.82 15.90 1.47
CA GLU A 119 9.20 16.38 1.42
C GLU A 119 10.20 15.26 1.76
N SER A 120 9.86 14.47 2.77
CA SER A 120 10.64 13.33 3.27
C SER A 120 9.72 12.23 3.79
N THR A 121 10.27 11.03 3.98
CA THR A 121 9.59 9.99 4.75
C THR A 121 9.43 10.45 6.21
N CYS A 122 8.35 10.02 6.88
CA CYS A 122 8.01 10.47 8.23
C CYS A 122 7.51 9.29 9.08
N TYR A 123 7.75 9.36 10.39
CA TYR A 123 7.19 8.45 11.38
C TYR A 123 6.33 9.25 12.35
N VAL A 124 5.05 8.91 12.45
CA VAL A 124 4.09 9.54 13.36
C VAL A 124 3.68 8.53 14.43
N GLN A 125 3.78 8.94 15.69
CA GLN A 125 3.36 8.12 16.82
C GLN A 125 1.91 8.44 17.19
N PHE A 126 0.99 7.53 16.90
CA PHE A 126 -0.37 7.52 17.44
C PHE A 126 -0.45 6.46 18.56
N ASP A 127 -1.55 5.71 18.63
CA ASP A 127 -1.62 4.44 19.38
C ASP A 127 -0.54 3.44 18.94
N ASP A 128 -0.18 3.49 17.65
CA ASP A 128 0.81 2.64 17.00
C ASP A 128 1.77 3.55 16.22
N LEU A 129 3.01 3.11 16.00
CA LEU A 129 3.98 3.85 15.19
C LEU A 129 3.61 3.70 13.70
N VAL A 130 3.31 4.80 13.02
CA VAL A 130 2.93 4.82 11.60
C VAL A 130 4.06 5.41 10.77
N TYR A 131 4.45 4.69 9.73
CA TYR A 131 5.41 5.12 8.73
C TYR A 131 4.68 5.63 7.49
N TYR A 132 5.09 6.81 7.03
CA TYR A 132 4.67 7.41 5.78
C TYR A 132 5.85 7.45 4.82
N ASP A 133 5.66 6.83 3.66
CA ASP A 133 6.61 6.88 2.55
C ASP A 133 6.55 8.25 1.85
N LYS A 134 7.57 8.54 1.05
CA LYS A 134 7.69 9.82 0.34
C LYS A 134 6.56 10.03 -0.66
N THR A 135 6.04 8.95 -1.23
CA THR A 135 4.91 8.99 -2.16
C THR A 135 3.80 8.12 -1.60
N ILE A 136 2.63 8.73 -1.43
CA ILE A 136 1.41 8.06 -0.99
C ILE A 136 0.44 8.11 -2.15
N SER A 137 -0.22 6.99 -2.43
CA SER A 137 -1.24 6.94 -3.46
C SER A 137 -2.44 6.12 -3.01
N GLY A 138 -3.56 6.29 -3.71
CA GLY A 138 -4.74 5.47 -3.51
C GLY A 138 -5.94 6.07 -4.21
N LYS A 139 -7.13 5.64 -3.78
CA LYS A 139 -8.40 6.07 -4.33
C LYS A 139 -9.28 6.72 -3.27
N LEU A 140 -9.54 8.00 -3.49
CA LEU A 140 -10.37 8.84 -2.64
C LEU A 140 -11.84 8.76 -3.08
N SER A 141 -12.72 8.54 -2.11
CA SER A 141 -14.16 8.63 -2.27
C SER A 141 -14.78 9.33 -1.06
N TYR A 142 -16.07 9.64 -1.12
CA TYR A 142 -16.71 10.35 -0.01
C TYR A 142 -16.77 9.46 1.24
N GLY A 143 -16.13 9.93 2.31
CA GLY A 143 -16.01 9.25 3.60
C GLY A 143 -15.00 8.11 3.62
N ALA A 144 -14.25 7.88 2.54
CA ALA A 144 -13.37 6.72 2.47
C ALA A 144 -12.17 6.87 1.53
N VAL A 145 -11.09 6.17 1.87
CA VAL A 145 -9.91 5.99 1.05
C VAL A 145 -9.64 4.50 0.93
N HIS A 146 -9.41 4.02 -0.29
CA HIS A 146 -9.09 2.62 -0.58
C HIS A 146 -7.81 2.52 -1.39
N ASP A 147 -7.30 1.30 -1.51
CA ASP A 147 -6.10 0.97 -2.30
C ASP A 147 -4.91 1.86 -1.94
N VAL A 148 -4.75 2.12 -0.64
CA VAL A 148 -3.71 3.01 -0.14
C VAL A 148 -2.35 2.32 -0.20
N PHE A 149 -1.38 3.02 -0.77
CA PHE A 149 0.03 2.64 -0.80
C PHE A 149 0.89 3.72 -0.15
N GLY A 150 2.01 3.31 0.44
CA GLY A 150 2.96 4.22 1.08
C GLY A 150 2.68 4.52 2.56
N ILE A 151 1.70 3.86 3.19
CA ILE A 151 1.45 3.99 4.63
C ILE A 151 1.55 2.61 5.29
N GLN A 152 2.33 2.52 6.38
CA GLN A 152 2.51 1.28 7.14
C GLN A 152 2.40 1.54 8.64
N ALA A 153 1.60 0.74 9.34
CA ALA A 153 1.51 0.80 10.80
C ALA A 153 2.31 -0.34 11.44
N LYS A 154 3.06 -0.02 12.48
CA LYS A 154 3.80 -1.00 13.27
C LYS A 154 2.85 -1.68 14.25
N LYS A 155 2.65 -2.98 14.06
CA LYS A 155 1.88 -3.84 14.96
C LYS A 155 2.78 -4.90 15.56
N LEU A 156 2.91 -4.87 16.88
CA LEU A 156 3.84 -5.69 17.64
C LEU A 156 5.28 -5.51 17.11
N PHE A 157 5.77 -6.44 16.30
CA PHE A 157 7.11 -6.40 15.71
C PHE A 157 7.09 -6.34 14.17
N LEU A 158 5.91 -6.22 13.57
CA LEU A 158 5.72 -6.21 12.12
C LEU A 158 5.24 -4.84 11.62
N TRP A 159 5.67 -4.49 10.42
CA TRP A 159 5.08 -3.41 9.65
C TRP A 159 3.97 -3.98 8.77
N LEU A 160 2.76 -3.44 8.92
CA LEU A 160 1.60 -3.85 8.16
C LEU A 160 1.10 -2.67 7.31
N PRO A 161 0.78 -2.89 6.02
CA PRO A 161 0.30 -1.82 5.16
C PRO A 161 -1.08 -1.35 5.61
N VAL A 162 -1.30 -0.03 5.57
CA VAL A 162 -2.64 0.54 5.71
C VAL A 162 -3.25 0.58 4.32
N THR A 163 -4.31 -0.21 4.10
CA THR A 163 -4.92 -0.39 2.78
C THR A 163 -6.13 0.52 2.56
N GLY A 164 -6.71 1.07 3.62
CA GLY A 164 -7.83 1.98 3.52
C GLY A 164 -8.23 2.61 4.84
N ILE A 165 -9.08 3.62 4.74
CA ILE A 165 -9.63 4.40 5.85
C ILE A 165 -11.09 4.72 5.53
N GLU A 166 -12.01 4.44 6.45
CA GLU A 166 -13.45 4.70 6.27
C GLU A 166 -14.02 5.46 7.47
N VAL A 167 -14.83 6.49 7.22
CA VAL A 167 -15.47 7.29 8.24
C VAL A 167 -16.92 6.87 8.38
N ASN A 168 -17.28 6.46 9.59
CA ASN A 168 -18.66 6.19 9.94
C ASN A 168 -19.33 7.49 10.44
N GLY A 169 -20.01 8.18 9.52
CA GLY A 169 -20.69 9.44 9.81
C GLY A 169 -21.82 9.36 10.85
N LYS A 170 -22.26 8.16 11.25
CA LYS A 170 -23.29 7.97 12.30
C LYS A 170 -22.69 7.85 13.69
N SER A 171 -21.51 7.24 13.81
CA SER A 171 -20.84 6.99 15.09
C SER A 171 -19.70 7.97 15.39
N GLY A 172 -19.28 8.77 14.41
CA GLY A 172 -18.12 9.67 14.56
C GLY A 172 -16.80 8.90 14.69
N MET A 173 -16.76 7.66 14.19
CA MET A 173 -15.61 6.77 14.25
C MET A 173 -14.97 6.66 12.87
N VAL A 174 -13.65 6.47 12.86
CA VAL A 174 -12.82 6.25 11.69
C VAL A 174 -12.22 4.86 11.79
N GLN A 175 -12.48 4.03 10.79
CA GLN A 175 -11.96 2.69 10.69
C GLN A 175 -10.76 2.65 9.76
N PHE A 176 -9.62 2.20 10.28
CA PHE A 176 -8.40 1.97 9.51
C PHE A 176 -8.28 0.48 9.20
N PHE A 177 -8.02 0.16 7.93
CA PHE A 177 -7.73 -1.20 7.46
C PHE A 177 -6.21 -1.38 7.39
N VAL A 178 -5.69 -2.25 8.26
CA VAL A 178 -4.25 -2.49 8.44
C VAL A 178 -3.96 -3.95 8.11
N GLY A 179 -3.60 -4.22 6.85
CA GLY A 179 -3.48 -5.57 6.32
C GLY A 179 -4.78 -6.36 6.48
N ALA A 180 -4.73 -7.46 7.23
CA ALA A 180 -5.89 -8.30 7.51
C ALA A 180 -6.71 -7.85 8.75
N PHE A 181 -6.37 -6.70 9.34
CA PHE A 181 -7.01 -6.16 10.54
C PHE A 181 -7.79 -4.89 10.23
N SER A 182 -8.79 -4.62 11.06
CA SER A 182 -9.44 -3.31 11.11
C SER A 182 -9.41 -2.77 12.53
N LYS A 183 -9.18 -1.46 12.66
CA LYS A 183 -9.18 -0.77 13.95
C LYS A 183 -10.00 0.51 13.84
N GLU A 184 -10.90 0.70 14.79
CA GLU A 184 -11.74 1.90 14.88
C GLU A 184 -11.14 2.86 15.89
N PHE A 185 -11.19 4.14 15.54
CA PHE A 185 -10.69 5.25 16.33
C PHE A 185 -11.72 6.38 16.31
N PRO A 186 -11.88 7.16 17.38
CA PRO A 186 -12.68 8.38 17.35
C PRO A 186 -12.13 9.38 16.33
N ALA A 187 -12.98 9.95 15.48
CA ALA A 187 -12.55 10.92 14.45
C ALA A 187 -11.82 12.13 15.03
N VAL A 188 -12.17 12.53 16.25
CA VAL A 188 -11.55 13.62 17.02
C VAL A 188 -10.03 13.46 17.19
N GLN A 189 -9.50 12.23 17.16
CA GLN A 189 -8.07 11.98 17.28
C GLN A 189 -7.25 12.45 16.07
N PHE A 190 -7.92 12.65 14.93
CA PHE A 190 -7.29 13.06 13.67
C PHE A 190 -7.77 14.45 13.23
N GLU A 191 -8.31 15.24 14.17
CA GLU A 191 -8.63 16.63 13.90
C GLU A 191 -7.37 17.46 13.77
N ASP A 192 -6.32 17.20 14.55
CA ASP A 192 -5.06 17.95 14.47
C ASP A 192 -4.08 17.33 13.47
N ILE A 193 -3.34 18.18 12.77
CA ILE A 193 -2.31 17.74 11.81
C ILE A 193 -1.05 17.38 12.61
N PRO A 194 -0.55 16.14 12.54
CA PRO A 194 0.68 15.76 13.23
C PRO A 194 1.88 16.46 12.59
N VAL A 195 2.79 16.92 13.46
CA VAL A 195 4.04 17.62 13.11
C VAL A 195 5.24 16.69 12.98
#